data_AF-A0A4Q3XX70-F1
#
_entry.id   AF-A0A4Q3XX70-F1
#
_cell.length_a   1.000
_cell.length_b   1.000
_cell.length_c   1.000
_cell.angle_alpha   90.00
_cell.angle_beta   90.00
_cell.angle_gamma   90.00
#
_symmetry.space_group_name_H-M   'P 1'
#
loop_
_entity.id
_entity.type
_entity.pdbx_description
1 polymer ?
#
loop_
_entity_poly.entity_id
_entity_poly.type
_entity_poly.pdbx_seq_one_letter_code
_entity_poly.pdbx_strand_id
1 'polypeptide(L)'
;RKLSPATLSRDIETCIRSYAPRVSGGTPEDYAEPMLAELGLIYEEHRGHFAFRRGPKVTLSDGMFAYALLDYWEKAAPGLSSLAFESIAYGEGSPGRVFKLDEDSVAERLFNLDTLTKGALSWTDTAGLRQVHRKEDKISGLSKTMIERAYG
;
A
#
# COMPACT_ATOMS: atom_id res chain seq x y z
N ARG A 1 -27.89 -0.10 -7.44
CA ARG A 1 -28.33 -0.98 -6.33
C ARG A 1 -28.00 -0.27 -5.02
N LYS A 2 -28.97 0.06 -4.16
CA LYS A 2 -28.73 0.81 -2.91
C LYS A 2 -28.44 -0.18 -1.78
N LEU A 3 -27.26 -0.09 -1.15
CA LEU A 3 -26.91 -0.91 0.02
C LEU A 3 -27.78 -0.51 1.20
N SER A 4 -28.18 -1.48 2.03
CA SER A 4 -28.90 -1.18 3.27
C SER A 4 -27.93 -0.58 4.30
N PRO A 5 -28.36 0.39 5.12
CA PRO A 5 -27.53 0.95 6.18
C PRO A 5 -27.00 -0.11 7.16
N ALA A 6 -27.80 -1.14 7.43
CA ALA A 6 -27.42 -2.24 8.31
C ALA A 6 -26.28 -3.11 7.74
N THR A 7 -26.23 -3.30 6.42
CA THR A 7 -25.11 -4.01 5.79
C THR A 7 -23.84 -3.16 5.82
N LEU A 8 -23.93 -1.87 5.47
CA LEU A 8 -22.78 -0.97 5.54
C LEU A 8 -22.20 -0.87 6.97
N SER A 9 -23.06 -0.79 7.98
CA SER A 9 -22.63 -0.77 9.38
C SER A 9 -21.87 -2.05 9.76
N ARG A 10 -22.35 -3.22 9.33
CA ARG A 10 -21.68 -4.51 9.56
C ARG A 10 -20.34 -4.60 8.84
N ASP A 11 -20.25 -4.08 7.61
CA ASP A 11 -18.99 -4.09 6.84
C ASP A 11 -17.94 -3.19 7.50
N ILE A 12 -18.34 -2.01 7.98
CA ILE A 12 -17.46 -1.10 8.73
C ILE A 12 -17.00 -1.74 10.03
N GLU A 13 -17.91 -2.31 10.81
CA GLU A 13 -17.58 -2.99 12.06
C GLU A 13 -16.61 -4.16 11.83
N THR A 14 -16.83 -4.96 10.79
CA THR A 14 -15.93 -6.05 10.41
C THR A 14 -14.55 -5.51 10.06
N CYS A 15 -14.46 -4.44 9.27
CA CYS A 15 -13.20 -3.79 8.92
C CYS A 15 -12.44 -3.30 10.16
N ILE A 16 -13.11 -2.60 11.08
CA ILE A 16 -12.48 -2.12 12.32
C ILE A 16 -12.00 -3.30 13.17
N ARG A 17 -12.81 -4.35 13.35
CA ARG A 17 -12.41 -5.54 14.11
C ARG A 17 -11.21 -6.27 13.51
N SER A 18 -11.07 -6.28 12.18
CA SER A 18 -9.94 -6.92 11.50
C SER A 18 -8.63 -6.12 11.62
N TYR A 19 -8.69 -4.79 11.51
CA TYR A 19 -7.50 -3.94 11.34
C TYR A 19 -7.10 -3.10 12.55
N ALA A 20 -8.00 -2.83 13.50
CA ALA A 20 -7.69 -2.03 14.67
C ALA A 20 -7.28 -2.93 15.85
N PRO A 21 -6.16 -2.63 16.55
CA PRO A 21 -5.80 -3.34 17.77
C PRO A 21 -6.85 -3.07 18.85
N ARG A 22 -7.23 -4.10 19.63
CA ARG A 22 -8.14 -3.91 20.76
C ARG A 22 -7.42 -3.41 22.00
N VAL A 23 -7.92 -2.33 22.59
CA VAL A 23 -7.47 -1.81 23.87
C VAL A 23 -8.15 -2.62 24.98
N SER A 24 -7.38 -3.51 25.63
CA SER A 24 -7.64 -4.28 26.87
C SER A 24 -9.09 -4.41 27.38
N GLY A 25 -9.56 -5.66 27.61
CA GLY A 25 -10.80 -5.95 28.35
C GLY A 25 -11.69 -7.08 27.82
N GLY A 26 -11.22 -7.86 26.83
CA GLY A 26 -11.98 -8.94 26.21
C GLY A 26 -11.64 -10.35 26.74
N THR A 27 -12.47 -11.32 26.36
CA THR A 27 -12.23 -12.77 26.55
C THR A 27 -11.11 -13.27 25.64
N PRO A 28 -10.50 -14.45 25.89
CA PRO A 28 -9.47 -15.04 25.01
C PRO A 28 -9.89 -15.14 23.53
N GLU A 29 -11.17 -15.40 23.27
CA GLU A 29 -11.78 -15.43 21.94
C GLU A 29 -11.74 -14.04 21.27
N ASP A 30 -11.83 -12.98 22.07
CA ASP A 30 -11.70 -11.59 21.63
C ASP A 30 -10.26 -11.19 21.26
N TYR A 31 -9.23 -11.99 21.56
CA TYR A 31 -7.87 -11.73 21.10
C TYR A 31 -7.58 -12.35 19.73
N ALA A 32 -8.41 -13.31 19.29
CA ALA A 32 -8.23 -13.99 18.00
C ALA A 32 -8.84 -13.23 16.81
N GLU A 33 -9.64 -12.18 17.05
CA GLU A 33 -10.37 -11.47 15.98
C GLU A 33 -9.52 -10.53 15.09
N PRO A 34 -8.52 -9.77 15.59
CA PRO A 34 -7.80 -8.79 14.76
C PRO A 34 -6.63 -9.41 13.97
N MET A 35 -6.95 -10.22 12.94
CA MET A 35 -5.93 -10.90 12.13
C MET A 35 -4.99 -9.96 11.36
N LEU A 36 -5.37 -8.70 11.16
CA LEU A 36 -4.63 -7.73 10.37
C LEU A 36 -4.15 -6.53 11.19
N ALA A 37 -4.32 -6.55 12.52
CA ALA A 37 -3.94 -5.44 13.39
C ALA A 37 -2.42 -5.18 13.39
N GLU A 38 -1.60 -6.20 13.19
CA GLU A 38 -0.14 -6.07 13.10
C GLU A 38 0.33 -5.25 11.89
N LEU A 39 -0.52 -5.10 10.86
CA LEU A 39 -0.24 -4.19 9.74
C LEU A 39 -0.24 -2.72 10.17
N GLY A 40 -0.86 -2.41 11.32
CA GLY A 40 -0.88 -1.06 11.89
C GLY A 40 -1.53 -0.03 10.98
N LEU A 41 -2.55 -0.42 10.20
CA LEU A 41 -3.21 0.49 9.24
C LEU A 41 -4.28 1.37 9.87
N ILE A 42 -4.97 0.88 10.90
CA ILE A 42 -6.03 1.58 11.62
C ILE A 42 -5.69 1.62 13.10
N TYR A 43 -5.98 2.74 13.75
CA TYR A 43 -5.87 2.88 15.20
C TYR A 43 -7.08 3.63 15.75
N GLU A 44 -7.37 3.39 17.03
CA GLU A 44 -8.38 4.14 17.77
C GLU A 44 -7.72 5.42 18.32
N GLU A 45 -8.17 6.58 17.85
CA GLU A 45 -7.64 7.88 18.27
C GLU A 45 -8.33 8.33 19.57
N HIS A 46 -9.64 8.10 19.64
CA HIS A 46 -10.49 8.33 20.82
C HIS A 46 -11.49 7.17 20.90
N ARG A 47 -12.09 6.93 22.07
CA ARG A 47 -13.04 5.83 22.24
C ARG A 47 -14.15 5.88 21.18
N GLY A 48 -14.22 4.89 20.30
CA GLY A 48 -15.18 4.79 19.19
C GLY A 48 -14.83 5.62 17.94
N HIS A 49 -13.68 6.30 17.92
CA HIS A 49 -13.19 7.09 16.78
C HIS A 49 -11.90 6.47 16.23
N PHE A 50 -11.96 6.04 14.97
CA PHE A 50 -10.87 5.34 14.31
C PHE A 50 -10.29 6.16 13.17
N ALA A 51 -8.97 6.09 13.00
CA ALA A 51 -8.26 6.79 11.95
C ALA A 51 -7.26 5.85 11.25
N PHE A 52 -6.94 6.17 9.99
CA PHE A 52 -5.84 5.51 9.29
C PHE A 52 -4.50 6.02 9.81
N ARG A 53 -3.58 5.12 10.11
CA ARG A 53 -2.20 5.46 10.43
C ARG A 53 -1.44 5.71 9.13
N ARG A 54 -1.43 6.96 8.67
CA ARG A 54 -0.63 7.37 7.51
C ARG A 54 0.85 7.51 7.86
N GLY A 55 1.71 7.18 6.91
CA GLY A 55 3.16 7.32 7.01
C GLY A 55 3.92 6.01 6.88
N PRO A 56 5.18 5.94 7.34
CA PRO A 56 6.06 4.82 7.05
C PRO A 56 5.52 3.50 7.62
N LYS A 57 5.85 2.40 6.94
CA LYS A 57 5.44 1.04 7.29
C LYS A 57 6.67 0.14 7.35
N VAL A 58 7.19 -0.05 8.56
CA VAL A 58 8.41 -0.84 8.82
C VAL A 58 8.24 -2.30 8.41
N THR A 59 7.03 -2.84 8.54
CA THR A 59 6.69 -4.22 8.16
C THR A 59 6.43 -4.40 6.67
N LEU A 60 6.36 -3.31 5.89
CA LEU A 60 6.18 -3.37 4.44
C LEU A 60 7.54 -3.43 3.74
N SER A 61 7.91 -4.61 3.24
CA SER A 61 9.13 -4.80 2.48
C SER A 61 9.11 -4.03 1.16
N ASP A 62 10.30 -3.64 0.69
CA ASP A 62 10.44 -2.94 -0.59
C ASP A 62 10.03 -3.82 -1.79
N GLY A 63 10.25 -5.13 -1.71
CA GLY A 63 9.78 -6.09 -2.69
C GLY A 63 8.25 -6.09 -2.82
N MET A 64 7.53 -6.08 -1.68
CA MET A 64 6.07 -6.01 -1.68
C MET A 64 5.56 -4.69 -2.27
N PHE A 65 6.18 -3.56 -1.89
CA PHE A 65 5.84 -2.26 -2.46
C PHE A 65 6.06 -2.23 -3.98
N ALA A 66 7.21 -2.69 -4.46
CA ALA A 66 7.54 -2.72 -5.89
C ALA A 66 6.62 -3.67 -6.67
N TYR A 67 6.27 -4.82 -6.12
CA TYR A 67 5.27 -5.72 -6.69
C TYR A 67 3.90 -5.03 -6.83
N ALA A 68 3.41 -4.40 -5.76
CA ALA A 68 2.13 -3.69 -5.78
C ALA A 68 2.14 -2.51 -6.76
N LEU A 69 3.27 -1.80 -6.88
CA LEU A 69 3.45 -0.75 -7.88
C LEU A 69 3.31 -1.29 -9.31
N LEU A 70 3.94 -2.43 -9.61
CA LEU A 70 3.84 -3.07 -10.93
C LEU A 70 2.42 -3.56 -11.23
N ASP A 71 1.76 -4.21 -10.26
CA ASP A 71 0.36 -4.67 -10.41
C ASP A 71 -0.61 -3.48 -10.59
N TYR A 72 -0.38 -2.39 -9.87
CA TYR A 72 -1.14 -1.15 -10.04
C TYR A 72 -0.91 -0.52 -11.42
N TRP A 73 0.34 -0.46 -11.87
CA TRP A 73 0.72 0.16 -13.15
C TRP A 73 0.01 -0.50 -14.34
N GLU A 74 -0.03 -1.84 -14.37
CA GLU A 74 -0.69 -2.59 -15.46
C GLU A 74 -2.18 -2.26 -15.59
N LYS A 75 -2.84 -1.87 -14.48
CA LYS A 75 -4.26 -1.50 -14.46
C LYS A 75 -4.47 -0.01 -14.74
N ALA A 76 -3.64 0.84 -14.15
CA ALA A 76 -3.81 2.30 -14.19
C ALA A 76 -3.28 2.95 -15.48
N ALA A 77 -2.26 2.36 -16.09
CA ALA A 77 -1.51 2.95 -17.19
C ALA A 77 -1.03 1.88 -18.20
N PRO A 78 -1.95 1.06 -18.76
CA PRO A 78 -1.59 -0.03 -19.66
C PRO A 78 -0.82 0.51 -20.89
N GLY A 79 0.32 -0.09 -21.18
CA GLY A 79 1.18 0.29 -22.31
C GLY A 79 2.02 1.56 -22.12
N LEU A 80 1.87 2.30 -21.01
CA LEU A 80 2.67 3.50 -20.76
C LEU A 80 4.04 3.15 -20.14
N SER A 81 5.09 3.86 -20.56
CA SER A 81 6.47 3.69 -20.08
C SER A 81 6.81 4.55 -18.86
N SER A 82 5.89 5.41 -18.41
CA SER A 82 6.03 6.22 -17.20
C SER A 82 4.73 6.24 -16.37
N LEU A 83 4.88 6.46 -15.06
CA LEU A 83 3.78 6.60 -14.11
C LEU A 83 4.07 7.78 -13.17
N ALA A 84 3.15 8.74 -13.12
CA ALA A 84 3.26 9.93 -12.30
C ALA A 84 3.19 9.61 -10.80
N PHE A 85 3.90 10.40 -9.99
CA PHE A 85 3.90 10.28 -8.53
C PHE A 85 2.50 10.33 -7.93
N GLU A 86 1.67 11.25 -8.41
CA GLU A 86 0.32 11.50 -7.91
C GLU A 86 -0.57 10.26 -8.09
N SER A 87 -0.38 9.53 -9.20
CA SER A 87 -1.05 8.25 -9.43
C SER A 87 -0.60 7.19 -8.42
N ILE A 88 0.69 7.12 -8.11
CA ILE A 88 1.26 6.14 -7.17
C ILE A 88 0.88 6.45 -5.71
N ALA A 89 0.84 7.73 -5.35
CA ALA A 89 0.57 8.19 -3.99
C ALA A 89 -0.94 8.23 -3.69
N TYR A 90 -1.76 8.70 -4.64
CA TYR A 90 -3.18 8.99 -4.41
C TYR A 90 -4.13 8.37 -5.42
N GLY A 91 -3.67 7.62 -6.41
CA GLY A 91 -4.57 6.91 -7.31
C GLY A 91 -5.49 5.94 -6.56
N GLU A 92 -6.70 5.72 -7.07
CA GLU A 92 -7.56 4.66 -6.55
C GLU A 92 -6.85 3.30 -6.70
N GLY A 93 -6.78 2.51 -5.63
CA GLY A 93 -6.02 1.25 -5.62
C GLY A 93 -4.50 1.39 -5.66
N SER A 94 -3.96 2.62 -5.62
CA SER A 94 -2.52 2.85 -5.66
C SER A 94 -1.79 2.34 -4.41
N PRO A 95 -0.50 2.01 -4.51
CA PRO A 95 0.30 1.57 -3.36
C PRO A 95 0.27 2.56 -2.19
N GLY A 96 0.33 3.88 -2.46
CA GLY A 96 0.23 4.89 -1.41
C GLY A 96 -1.07 4.82 -0.61
N ARG A 97 -2.20 4.64 -1.30
CA ARG A 97 -3.52 4.51 -0.66
C ARG A 97 -3.75 3.16 0.02
N VAL A 98 -3.30 2.06 -0.58
CA VAL A 98 -3.52 0.70 -0.05
C VAL A 98 -2.72 0.51 1.23
N PHE A 99 -1.44 0.89 1.22
CA PHE A 99 -0.56 0.75 2.38
C PHE A 99 -0.61 1.91 3.37
N LYS A 100 -1.40 2.95 3.10
CA LYS A 100 -1.52 4.17 3.92
C LYS A 100 -0.15 4.83 4.14
N LEU A 101 0.59 5.01 3.06
CA LEU A 101 1.85 5.77 3.07
C LEU A 101 1.55 7.26 2.94
N ASP A 102 2.40 8.10 3.54
CA ASP A 102 2.46 9.53 3.22
C ASP A 102 3.36 9.75 1.99
N GLU A 103 3.42 11.00 1.52
CA GLU A 103 4.18 11.36 0.33
C GLU A 103 5.67 11.05 0.46
N ASP A 104 6.24 11.37 1.62
CA ASP A 104 7.66 11.17 1.90
C ASP A 104 8.00 9.67 1.87
N SER A 105 7.17 8.84 2.49
CA SER A 105 7.33 7.37 2.48
C SER A 105 7.21 6.78 1.08
N VAL A 106 6.33 7.32 0.22
CA VAL A 106 6.25 6.90 -1.18
C VAL A 106 7.52 7.34 -1.91
N ALA A 107 7.91 8.60 -1.79
CA ALA A 107 9.07 9.16 -2.48
C ALA A 107 10.37 8.43 -2.13
N GLU A 108 10.60 8.12 -0.85
CA GLU A 108 11.76 7.35 -0.38
C GLU A 108 11.82 5.97 -1.06
N ARG A 109 10.69 5.26 -1.13
CA ARG A 109 10.62 3.95 -1.78
C ARG A 109 10.85 4.05 -3.29
N LEU A 110 10.33 5.09 -3.94
CA LEU A 110 10.55 5.34 -5.36
C LEU A 110 12.01 5.65 -5.67
N PHE A 111 12.69 6.42 -4.81
CA PHE A 111 14.11 6.72 -4.94
C PHE A 111 14.98 5.45 -4.96
N ASN A 112 14.62 4.45 -4.15
CA ASN A 112 15.35 3.18 -4.04
C ASN A 112 15.04 2.17 -5.16
N LEU A 113 14.05 2.43 -6.03
CA LEU A 113 13.60 1.46 -7.06
C LEU A 113 14.69 1.06 -8.05
N ASP A 114 15.55 1.98 -8.46
CA ASP A 114 16.59 1.69 -9.45
C ASP A 114 17.55 0.62 -8.92
N THR A 115 18.02 0.79 -7.68
CA THR A 115 18.88 -0.20 -7.02
C THR A 115 18.12 -1.50 -6.75
N LEU A 116 16.89 -1.42 -6.24
CA LEU A 116 16.06 -2.59 -5.91
C LEU A 116 15.80 -3.48 -7.14
N THR A 117 15.54 -2.85 -8.29
CA THR A 117 15.11 -3.52 -9.52
C THR A 117 16.24 -3.69 -10.55
N LYS A 118 17.49 -3.38 -10.18
CA LYS A 118 18.67 -3.45 -11.08
C LYS A 118 18.47 -2.63 -12.37
N GLY A 119 17.88 -1.44 -12.19
CA GLY A 119 17.62 -0.44 -13.21
C GLY A 119 16.47 -0.78 -14.16
N ALA A 120 15.54 -1.67 -13.78
CA ALA A 120 14.32 -1.93 -14.54
C ALA A 120 13.27 -0.81 -14.34
N LEU A 121 13.22 -0.26 -13.13
CA LEU A 121 12.45 0.94 -12.79
C LEU A 121 13.40 2.05 -12.38
N SER A 122 13.14 3.29 -12.77
CA SER A 122 13.93 4.45 -12.36
C SER A 122 13.02 5.62 -12.00
N TRP A 123 13.35 6.31 -10.90
CA TRP A 123 12.64 7.48 -10.45
C TRP A 123 13.29 8.77 -10.97
N THR A 124 12.45 9.76 -11.31
CA THR A 124 12.88 11.11 -11.68
C THR A 124 12.06 12.14 -10.91
N ASP A 125 12.75 13.14 -10.38
CA ASP A 125 12.17 14.30 -9.70
C ASP A 125 12.96 15.54 -10.14
N THR A 126 12.55 16.13 -11.27
CA THR A 126 13.25 17.27 -11.86
C THR A 126 12.25 18.31 -12.30
N ALA A 127 12.47 19.57 -11.90
CA ALA A 127 11.64 20.71 -12.29
C ALA A 127 10.13 20.50 -12.04
N GLY A 128 9.79 19.78 -10.96
CA GLY A 128 8.40 19.48 -10.58
C GLY A 128 7.77 18.31 -11.36
N LEU A 129 8.49 17.68 -12.30
CA LEU A 129 8.04 16.46 -12.95
C LEU A 129 8.54 15.25 -12.15
N ARG A 130 7.60 14.59 -11.48
CA ARG A 130 7.81 13.48 -10.55
C ARG A 130 7.20 12.21 -11.10
N GLN A 131 8.04 11.27 -11.55
CA GLN A 131 7.56 10.06 -12.23
C GLN A 131 8.54 8.89 -12.13
N VAL A 132 7.98 7.69 -12.17
CA VAL A 132 8.73 6.45 -12.36
C VAL A 132 8.72 6.10 -13.84
N HIS A 133 9.84 5.64 -14.36
CA HIS A 133 9.99 5.10 -15.70
C HIS A 133 10.27 3.60 -15.64
N ARG A 134 9.75 2.84 -16.60
CA ARG A 134 10.07 1.42 -16.78
C ARG A 134 10.87 1.18 -18.04
N LYS A 135 11.83 0.25 -17.98
CA LYS A 135 12.59 -0.21 -19.15
C LYS A 135 12.01 -1.53 -19.64
N GLU A 136 11.49 -1.52 -20.86
CA GLU A 136 10.73 -2.65 -21.43
C GLU A 136 11.56 -3.94 -21.54
N ASP A 137 12.87 -3.81 -21.81
CA ASP A 137 13.80 -4.94 -21.92
C ASP A 137 14.07 -5.65 -20.58
N LYS A 138 13.74 -5.01 -19.45
CA LYS A 138 14.00 -5.52 -18.10
C LYS A 138 12.74 -5.80 -17.27
N ILE A 139 11.55 -5.50 -17.80
CA ILE A 139 10.30 -5.59 -17.02
C ILE A 139 9.78 -7.04 -16.93
N SER A 140 10.13 -7.89 -17.91
CA SER A 140 9.67 -9.27 -17.96
C SER A 140 10.11 -10.06 -16.72
N GLY A 141 9.16 -10.67 -16.03
CA GLY A 141 9.43 -11.44 -14.80
C GLY A 141 9.73 -10.59 -13.55
N LEU A 142 9.73 -9.25 -13.65
CA LEU A 142 10.06 -8.39 -12.52
C LEU A 142 9.06 -8.55 -11.37
N SER A 143 7.76 -8.60 -11.65
CA SER A 143 6.73 -8.79 -10.62
C SER A 143 6.95 -10.07 -9.81
N LYS A 144 7.31 -11.18 -10.48
CA LYS A 144 7.65 -12.44 -9.82
C LYS A 144 8.89 -12.31 -8.92
N THR A 145 9.91 -11.63 -9.42
CA THR A 145 11.15 -11.38 -8.66
C THR A 145 10.88 -10.51 -7.43
N MET A 146 10.03 -9.50 -7.54
CA MET A 146 9.70 -8.58 -6.45
C MET A 146 8.87 -9.27 -5.36
N ILE A 147 7.91 -10.12 -5.72
CA ILE A 147 7.16 -10.88 -4.73
C ILE A 147 8.02 -11.95 -4.04
N GLU A 148 8.91 -12.64 -4.76
CA GLU A 148 9.87 -13.58 -4.14
C GLU A 148 10.78 -12.85 -3.15
N ARG A 149 11.28 -11.67 -3.50
CA ARG A 149 12.08 -10.83 -2.60
C ARG A 149 11.30 -10.27 -1.41
N ALA A 150 9.97 -10.27 -1.47
CA ALA A 150 9.14 -9.86 -0.34
C ALA A 150 9.05 -10.95 0.75
N TYR A 151 9.26 -12.21 0.39
CA TYR A 151 9.11 -13.39 1.26
C TYR A 151 10.40 -14.19 1.50
N GLY A 152 11.48 -13.88 0.77
CA GLY A 152 12.82 -14.46 0.93
C GLY A 152 13.75 -13.56 1.72
#